data_AF-A0A8X8AUL2-F1
#
_entry.id   AF-A0A8X8AUL2-F1
#
_cell.length_a   1.000
_cell.length_b   1.000
_cell.length_c   1.000
_cell.angle_alpha   90.00
_cell.angle_beta   90.00
_cell.angle_gamma   90.00
#
_symmetry.space_group_name_H-M   'P 1'
#
loop_
_entity.id
_entity.type
_entity.pdbx_description
1 polymer ?
#
loop_
_entity_poly.entity_id
_entity_poly.type
_entity_poly.pdbx_seq_one_letter_code
_entity_poly.pdbx_strand_id
1 'polypeptide(L)'
;MFTDQMRLKGFNKGKMETTEHYRDHLRLSNEHMKSEVAWTEASGTVNSLDAQIELLNAIIKSEGKFDLVAELEKLTLEHAEAEDILGGIKVKIPDWNKLDEKWLLKE
;
A
#
# COMPACT_ATOMS: atom_id res chain seq x y z
N MET A 1 -29.37 -41.47 -14.22
CA MET A 1 -30.09 -40.25 -13.76
C MET A 1 -29.46 -39.80 -12.45
N PHE A 2 -29.01 -38.56 -12.36
CA PHE A 2 -28.58 -37.98 -11.07
C PHE A 2 -29.82 -37.71 -10.21
N THR A 3 -29.77 -38.05 -8.93
CA THR A 3 -30.86 -37.77 -7.98
C THR A 3 -30.92 -36.28 -7.66
N ASP A 4 -32.08 -35.74 -7.31
CA ASP A 4 -32.22 -34.32 -6.96
C ASP A 4 -31.33 -33.90 -5.77
N GLN A 5 -31.03 -34.83 -4.87
CA GLN A 5 -30.03 -34.63 -3.81
C GLN A 5 -28.61 -34.41 -4.35
N MET A 6 -28.20 -35.11 -5.41
CA MET A 6 -26.89 -34.89 -6.03
C MET A 6 -26.80 -33.51 -6.71
N ARG A 7 -27.89 -33.07 -7.35
CA ARG A 7 -27.98 -31.73 -7.96
C ARG A 7 -27.89 -30.62 -6.92
N LEU A 8 -28.63 -30.73 -5.81
CA LEU A 8 -28.62 -29.73 -4.74
C LEU A 8 -27.25 -29.63 -4.06
N LYS A 9 -26.57 -30.76 -3.84
CA LYS A 9 -25.20 -30.78 -3.29
C LYS A 9 -24.21 -30.07 -4.23
N GLY A 10 -24.26 -30.35 -5.53
CA GLY A 10 -23.42 -29.69 -6.52
C GLY A 10 -23.64 -28.17 -6.58
N PHE A 11 -24.90 -27.73 -6.56
CA PHE A 11 -25.25 -26.31 -6.53
C PHE A 11 -24.71 -25.59 -5.27
N ASN A 12 -24.91 -26.18 -4.09
CA ASN A 12 -24.41 -25.61 -2.84
C ASN A 12 -22.88 -25.55 -2.81
N LYS A 13 -22.21 -26.59 -3.35
CA LYS A 13 -20.75 -26.60 -3.49
C LYS A 13 -20.27 -25.42 -4.34
N GLY A 14 -20.80 -25.27 -5.56
CA GLY A 14 -20.43 -24.16 -6.45
C GLY A 14 -20.70 -22.80 -5.83
N LYS A 15 -21.82 -22.63 -5.11
CA LYS A 15 -22.12 -21.37 -4.40
C LYS A 15 -21.07 -21.04 -3.34
N MET A 16 -20.60 -22.02 -2.58
CA MET A 16 -19.55 -21.81 -1.58
C MET A 16 -18.21 -21.46 -2.25
N GLU A 17 -17.82 -22.19 -3.28
CA GLU A 17 -16.57 -21.95 -4.01
C GLU A 17 -16.53 -20.55 -4.63
N THR A 18 -17.62 -20.12 -5.27
CA THR A 18 -17.75 -18.75 -5.80
C THR A 18 -17.67 -17.70 -4.67
N THR A 19 -18.26 -17.97 -3.51
CA THR A 19 -18.20 -17.04 -2.37
C THR A 19 -16.77 -16.91 -1.83
N GLU A 20 -16.04 -18.02 -1.73
CA GLU A 20 -14.65 -18.02 -1.30
C GLU A 20 -13.73 -17.35 -2.33
N HIS A 21 -13.97 -17.57 -3.62
CA HIS A 21 -13.26 -16.91 -4.72
C HIS A 21 -13.33 -15.38 -4.58
N TYR A 22 -14.54 -14.82 -4.42
CA TYR A 22 -14.72 -13.39 -4.22
C TYR A 22 -14.07 -12.87 -2.93
N ARG A 23 -14.11 -13.65 -1.85
CA ARG A 23 -13.43 -13.28 -0.59
C ARG A 23 -11.92 -13.16 -0.78
N ASP A 24 -11.31 -14.08 -1.52
CA ASP A 24 -9.88 -14.03 -1.81
C ASP A 24 -9.51 -12.80 -2.64
N HIS A 25 -10.27 -12.50 -3.70
CA HIS A 25 -10.07 -11.28 -4.50
C HIS A 25 -10.18 -10.02 -3.65
N LEU A 26 -11.24 -9.92 -2.83
CA LEU A 26 -11.46 -8.76 -1.97
C LEU A 26 -10.35 -8.61 -0.92
N ARG A 27 -9.87 -9.72 -0.36
CA ARG A 27 -8.74 -9.70 0.58
C ARG A 27 -7.48 -9.14 -0.07
N LEU A 28 -7.10 -9.66 -1.24
CA LEU A 28 -5.90 -9.23 -1.94
C LEU A 28 -5.98 -7.78 -2.43
N SER A 29 -7.15 -7.37 -2.94
CA SER A 29 -7.42 -5.98 -3.32
C SER A 29 -7.29 -5.04 -2.11
N ASN A 30 -7.89 -5.41 -0.98
CA ASN A 30 -7.77 -4.61 0.25
C ASN A 30 -6.33 -4.54 0.78
N GLU A 31 -5.57 -5.62 0.70
CA GLU A 31 -4.16 -5.63 1.12
C GLU A 31 -3.29 -4.72 0.24
N HIS A 32 -3.52 -4.74 -1.08
CA HIS A 32 -2.86 -3.85 -2.02
C HIS A 32 -3.17 -2.40 -1.72
N MET A 33 -4.46 -2.04 -1.68
CA MET A 33 -4.92 -0.68 -1.40
C MET A 33 -4.34 -0.15 -0.08
N LYS A 34 -4.36 -0.95 0.99
CA LYS A 34 -3.77 -0.54 2.28
C LYS A 34 -2.27 -0.26 2.19
N SER A 35 -1.54 -1.08 1.42
CA SER A 35 -0.11 -0.87 1.24
C SER A 35 0.22 0.35 0.37
N GLU A 36 -0.61 0.64 -0.63
CA GLU A 36 -0.48 1.86 -1.46
C GLU A 36 -0.79 3.12 -0.66
N VAL A 37 -1.84 3.09 0.17
CA VAL A 37 -2.17 4.21 1.07
C VAL A 37 -1.01 4.49 2.02
N ALA A 38 -0.46 3.46 2.67
CA ALA A 38 0.69 3.63 3.56
C ALA A 38 1.91 4.23 2.84
N TRP A 39 2.20 3.76 1.62
CA TRP A 39 3.28 4.30 0.81
C TRP A 39 3.02 5.76 0.42
N THR A 40 1.80 6.09 0.02
CA THR A 40 1.40 7.44 -0.39
C THR A 40 1.50 8.43 0.77
N GLU A 41 1.05 8.03 1.97
CA GLU A 41 1.16 8.86 3.18
C GLU A 41 2.63 9.12 3.55
N ALA A 42 3.47 8.09 3.55
CA ALA A 42 4.89 8.24 3.84
C ALA A 42 5.61 9.09 2.78
N SER A 43 5.30 8.88 1.49
CA SER A 43 5.85 9.69 0.40
C SER A 43 5.40 11.15 0.51
N GLY A 44 4.15 11.39 0.91
CA GLY A 44 3.64 12.73 1.17
C GLY A 44 4.41 13.45 2.28
N THR A 45 4.77 12.75 3.35
CA THR A 45 5.62 13.29 4.43
C THR A 45 7.00 13.67 3.93
N VAL A 46 7.68 12.78 3.19
CA VAL A 46 9.01 13.06 2.62
C VAL A 46 8.96 14.30 1.72
N ASN A 47 8.03 14.34 0.77
CA ASN A 47 7.88 15.47 -0.16
C ASN A 47 7.58 16.80 0.56
N SER A 48 6.81 16.75 1.65
CA SER A 48 6.52 17.94 2.47
C SER A 48 7.78 18.44 3.18
N LEU A 49 8.58 17.54 3.73
CA LEU A 49 9.85 17.87 4.38
C LEU A 49 10.87 18.41 3.37
N ASP A 50 10.97 17.82 2.18
CA ASP A 50 11.80 18.33 1.09
C ASP A 50 11.47 19.79 0.75
N ALA A 51 10.19 20.09 0.58
CA ALA A 51 9.73 21.45 0.27
C ALA A 51 10.04 22.43 1.42
N GLN A 52 9.90 22.00 2.68
CA GLN A 52 10.24 22.82 3.84
C GLN A 52 11.74 23.10 3.94
N ILE A 53 12.58 22.08 3.72
CA ILE A 53 14.04 22.19 3.68
C ILE A 53 14.50 23.14 2.57
N GLU A 54 13.92 23.03 1.37
CA GLU A 54 14.25 23.89 0.24
C GLU A 54 13.90 25.36 0.55
N LEU A 55 12.68 25.60 1.06
CA LEU A 55 12.23 26.94 1.42
C LEU A 55 13.09 27.57 2.52
N LEU A 56 13.38 26.82 3.58
CA LEU A 56 14.17 27.33 4.71
C LEU A 56 15.61 27.63 4.30
N ASN A 57 16.22 26.76 3.48
CA ASN A 57 17.53 27.01 2.87
C ASN A 57 17.53 28.30 2.02
N ALA A 58 16.48 28.52 1.23
CA ALA A 58 16.36 29.73 0.42
C ALA A 58 16.30 30.99 1.29
N ILE A 59 15.51 30.97 2.37
CA ILE A 59 15.37 32.08 3.33
C ILE A 59 16.72 32.37 4.02
N ILE A 60 17.42 31.33 4.50
CA ILE A 60 18.73 31.51 5.16
C ILE A 60 19.72 32.18 4.21
N LYS A 61 19.75 31.76 2.94
CA LYS A 61 20.66 32.30 1.92
C LYS A 61 20.31 33.73 1.49
N SER A 62 19.01 34.05 1.36
CA SER A 62 18.57 35.35 0.85
C SER A 62 18.54 36.44 1.92
N GLU A 63 18.13 36.10 3.15
CA GLU A 63 17.88 37.05 4.23
C GLU A 63 18.96 37.03 5.32
N GLY A 64 19.93 36.09 5.24
CA GLY A 64 21.01 35.99 6.23
C GLY A 64 20.55 35.53 7.61
N LYS A 65 19.42 34.82 7.68
CA LYS A 65 18.78 34.29 8.90
C LYS A 65 19.49 33.04 9.43
N PHE A 66 20.77 33.17 9.77
CA PHE A 66 21.59 32.05 10.25
C PHE A 66 21.09 31.44 11.57
N ASP A 67 20.24 32.15 12.32
CA ASP A 67 19.54 31.64 13.50
C ASP A 67 18.63 30.43 13.19
N LEU A 68 18.19 30.28 11.93
CA LEU A 68 17.36 29.17 11.47
C LEU A 68 18.16 27.90 11.08
N VAL A 69 19.49 27.93 11.12
CA VAL A 69 20.33 26.77 10.76
C VAL A 69 20.04 25.55 11.63
N ALA A 70 19.82 25.76 12.93
CA ALA A 70 19.48 24.65 13.84
C ALA A 70 18.14 23.99 13.49
N GLU A 71 17.16 24.77 13.04
CA GLU A 71 15.87 24.24 12.58
C GLU A 71 16.01 23.49 11.25
N LEU A 72 16.87 23.98 10.35
CA LEU A 72 17.21 23.28 9.11
C LEU A 72 17.89 21.93 9.36
N GLU A 73 18.84 21.87 10.29
CA GLU A 73 19.49 20.61 10.69
C GLU A 73 18.48 19.62 11.27
N LYS A 74 17.54 20.10 12.12
CA LYS A 74 16.46 19.27 12.66
C LYS A 74 15.56 18.71 11.55
N LEU A 75 15.09 19.56 10.63
CA LEU A 75 14.27 19.12 9.49
C LEU A 75 15.00 18.11 8.60
N THR A 76 16.30 18.28 8.41
CA THR A 76 17.12 17.34 7.61
C THR A 76 17.21 15.96 8.26
N LEU A 77 17.30 15.90 9.59
CA LEU A 77 17.25 14.63 10.34
C LEU A 77 15.86 13.98 10.23
N GLU A 78 14.79 14.76 10.41
CA GLU A 78 13.41 14.27 10.26
C GLU A 78 13.14 13.76 8.84
N HIS A 79 13.70 14.42 7.82
CA HIS A 79 13.62 13.99 6.43
C HIS A 79 14.32 12.64 6.22
N ALA A 80 15.54 12.47 6.74
CA ALA A 80 16.27 11.20 6.66
C ALA A 80 15.51 10.05 7.36
N GLU A 81 14.89 10.31 8.52
CA GLU A 81 14.04 9.34 9.20
C GLU A 81 12.79 8.99 8.36
N ALA A 82 12.16 9.99 7.74
CA ALA A 82 11.00 9.78 6.87
C ALA A 82 11.35 8.98 5.60
N GLU A 83 12.53 9.21 5.01
CA GLU A 83 13.05 8.44 3.88
C GLU A 83 13.31 6.98 4.25
N ASP A 84 13.88 6.71 5.44
CA ASP A 84 14.08 5.33 5.93
C ASP A 84 12.74 4.61 6.10
N ILE A 85 11.75 5.28 6.70
CA ILE A 85 10.39 4.75 6.84
C ILE A 85 9.79 4.46 5.46
N LEU A 86 9.87 5.40 4.52
CA LEU A 86 9.36 5.22 3.15
C LEU A 86 10.05 4.03 2.45
N GLY A 87 11.36 3.92 2.57
CA GLY A 87 12.15 2.82 2.02
C GLY A 87 11.80 1.46 2.63
N GLY A 88 11.33 1.44 3.88
CA GLY A 88 10.82 0.25 4.56
C GLY A 88 9.44 -0.22 4.09
N ILE A 89 8.64 0.65 3.47
CA ILE A 89 7.28 0.32 3.03
C ILE A 89 7.29 -0.45 1.72
N LYS A 90 6.77 -1.68 1.75
CA LYS A 90 6.59 -2.52 0.56
C LYS A 90 5.16 -2.47 0.09
N VAL A 91 4.93 -1.94 -1.11
CA VAL A 91 3.64 -2.04 -1.80
C VAL A 91 3.40 -3.50 -2.18
N LYS A 92 2.30 -4.05 -1.70
CA LYS A 92 1.88 -5.42 -2.00
C LYS A 92 1.18 -5.43 -3.34
N ILE A 93 1.80 -5.98 -4.38
CA ILE A 93 1.16 -6.17 -5.68
C ILE A 93 0.48 -7.55 -5.70
N PRO A 94 -0.85 -7.64 -5.86
CA PRO A 94 -1.53 -8.93 -5.96
C PRO A 94 -1.11 -9.68 -7.22
N ASP A 95 -0.83 -10.97 -7.06
CA ASP A 95 -0.66 -11.88 -8.20
C ASP A 95 -2.02 -12.47 -8.57
N TRP A 96 -2.70 -11.79 -9.49
CA TRP A 96 -4.02 -12.21 -9.98
C TRP A 96 -3.95 -13.53 -10.74
N ASN A 97 -2.88 -13.75 -11.51
CA ASN A 97 -2.70 -14.98 -12.29
C ASN A 97 -2.61 -16.20 -11.37
N LYS A 98 -1.83 -16.10 -10.28
CA LYS A 98 -1.73 -17.18 -9.29
C LYS A 98 -3.04 -17.42 -8.53
N LEU A 99 -3.83 -16.37 -8.31
CA LEU A 99 -5.15 -16.51 -7.73
C LEU A 99 -6.08 -17.26 -8.69
N ASP A 100 -6.08 -16.89 -9.97
CA ASP A 100 -6.89 -17.53 -10.99
C ASP A 100 -6.47 -19.00 -11.17
N GLU A 101 -5.18 -19.31 -11.22
CA GLU A 101 -4.64 -20.67 -11.25
C GLU A 101 -5.14 -21.54 -10.09
N LYS A 102 -5.16 -20.99 -8.86
CA LYS A 102 -5.68 -21.69 -7.67
C LYS A 102 -7.13 -22.14 -7.85
N TRP A 103 -7.93 -21.38 -8.59
CA TRP A 103 -9.35 -21.65 -8.78
C TRP A 103 -9.64 -22.43 -10.06
N LEU A 104 -8.84 -22.26 -11.12
CA LEU A 104 -8.88 -23.07 -12.33
C LEU A 104 -8.45 -24.53 -12.10
N LEU A 105 -7.55 -24.78 -11.14
CA LEU A 105 -7.10 -26.14 -10.77
C LEU A 105 -8.08 -26.88 -9.84
N LYS A 106 -9.21 -26.26 -9.46
CA LYS A 106 -10.23 -26.87 -8.58
C LYS A 106 -11.46 -27.39 -9.33
N GLU A 107 -11.56 -27.14 -10.64
CA GLU A 107 -12.58 -27.72 -11.54
C GLU A 107 -12.17 -29.12 -12.02
#